data_AF-A0AAE9STJ9-F1
#
_entry.id   AF-A0AAE9STJ9-F1
#
_cell.length_a   1.000
_cell.length_b   1.000
_cell.length_c   1.000
_cell.angle_alpha   90.00
_cell.angle_beta   90.00
_cell.angle_gamma   90.00
#
_symmetry.space_group_name_H-M   'P 1'
#
loop_
_entity.id
_entity.type
_entity.pdbx_description
1 polymer ?
#
loop_
_entity_poly.entity_id
_entity_poly.type
_entity_poly.pdbx_seq_one_letter_code
_entity_poly.pdbx_strand_id
1 'polypeptide(L)'
;MRLKRFLLAVALLVGIAAPALAQPFPRPVLQFNGQLIFGPTLIVGLKVVNWSDYSPALFADSPKLPPCGLNTSASRTWVDIYNARKQKLYGFCDLGDPSNLSQLWFSVPISHRPRSVFITLIDRLQRRIVVSNKVAIP
;
A
#
# COMPACT_ATOMS: atom_id res chain seq x y z
N MET A 1 23.03 34.62 -64.61
CA MET A 1 23.21 34.93 -63.16
C MET A 1 22.35 33.94 -62.37
N ARG A 2 22.96 33.19 -61.44
CA ARG A 2 22.36 32.02 -60.78
C ARG A 2 21.39 32.41 -59.65
N LEU A 3 20.14 31.97 -59.74
CA LEU A 3 19.11 32.10 -58.71
C LEU A 3 19.38 31.10 -57.57
N LYS A 4 19.80 31.60 -56.41
CA LYS A 4 20.03 30.79 -55.19
C LYS A 4 18.69 30.51 -54.50
N ARG A 5 18.26 29.25 -54.49
CA ARG A 5 17.11 28.77 -53.72
C ARG A 5 17.53 28.65 -52.24
N PHE A 6 16.91 29.43 -51.38
CA PHE A 6 17.00 29.28 -49.93
C PHE A 6 16.03 28.18 -49.49
N LEU A 7 16.57 27.07 -48.97
CA LEU A 7 15.80 26.04 -48.29
C LEU A 7 15.82 26.35 -46.79
N LEU A 8 14.69 26.79 -46.22
CA LEU A 8 14.49 26.81 -44.78
C LEU A 8 14.17 25.39 -44.31
N ALA A 9 15.05 24.82 -43.47
CA ALA A 9 14.76 23.61 -42.74
C ALA A 9 14.03 23.97 -41.43
N VAL A 10 12.76 23.60 -41.34
CA VAL A 10 11.99 23.66 -40.08
C VAL A 10 12.33 22.41 -39.28
N ALA A 11 13.11 22.57 -38.20
CA ALA A 11 13.41 21.49 -37.27
C ALA A 11 12.20 21.25 -36.35
N LEU A 12 11.50 20.13 -36.55
CA LEU A 12 10.42 19.67 -35.69
C LEU A 12 11.03 19.11 -34.39
N LEU A 13 11.00 19.89 -33.31
CA LEU A 13 11.38 19.43 -31.97
C LEU A 13 10.30 18.46 -31.46
N VAL A 14 10.50 17.17 -31.71
CA VAL A 14 9.73 16.10 -31.06
C VAL A 14 10.20 16.00 -29.61
N GLY A 15 9.43 16.58 -28.69
CA GLY A 15 9.65 16.39 -27.26
C GLY A 15 9.41 14.93 -26.89
N ILE A 16 10.47 14.22 -26.51
CA ILE A 16 10.36 12.85 -25.98
C ILE A 16 9.75 12.97 -24.59
N ALA A 17 8.47 12.65 -24.45
CA ALA A 17 7.84 12.49 -23.15
C ALA A 17 8.53 11.32 -22.43
N ALA A 18 9.36 11.62 -21.42
CA ALA A 18 9.95 10.58 -20.60
C ALA A 18 8.83 9.78 -19.92
N PRO A 19 8.83 8.44 -20.00
CA PRO A 19 7.86 7.65 -19.26
C PRO A 19 8.00 7.97 -17.78
N ALA A 20 6.92 8.40 -17.14
CA ALA A 20 6.90 8.57 -15.70
C ALA A 20 7.28 7.23 -15.06
N LEU A 21 8.44 7.19 -14.40
CA LEU A 21 8.88 5.99 -13.68
C LEU A 21 7.77 5.58 -12.72
N ALA A 22 7.33 4.33 -12.83
CA ALA A 22 6.29 3.80 -11.96
C ALA A 22 6.75 3.93 -10.50
N GLN A 23 5.93 4.59 -9.69
CA GLN A 23 6.23 4.79 -8.27
C GLN A 23 6.55 3.44 -7.60
N PRO A 24 7.66 3.34 -6.83
CA PRO A 24 8.01 2.12 -6.12
C PRO A 24 6.86 1.61 -5.24
N PHE A 25 6.71 0.29 -5.18
CA PHE A 25 5.77 -0.38 -4.28
C PHE A 25 6.46 -1.59 -3.68
N PRO A 26 7.40 -1.37 -2.74
CA PRO A 26 8.25 -2.42 -2.23
C PRO A 26 7.46 -3.45 -1.42
N ARG A 27 8.04 -4.62 -1.26
CA ARG A 27 7.48 -5.67 -0.40
C ARG A 27 7.49 -5.19 1.06
N PRO A 28 6.36 -5.25 1.79
CA PRO A 28 6.33 -4.85 3.19
C PRO A 28 7.08 -5.84 4.07
N VAL A 29 7.91 -5.33 4.96
CA VAL A 29 8.59 -6.11 5.99
C VAL A 29 7.81 -5.98 7.29
N LEU A 30 6.97 -6.97 7.56
CA LEU A 30 6.07 -7.00 8.72
C LEU A 30 6.82 -7.47 9.97
N GLN A 31 6.50 -6.87 11.12
CA GLN A 31 7.01 -7.24 12.43
C GLN A 31 5.87 -7.23 13.46
N PHE A 32 5.95 -8.14 14.44
CA PHE A 32 5.10 -8.14 15.62
C PHE A 32 5.46 -6.95 16.52
N ASN A 33 4.45 -6.22 17.00
CA ASN A 33 4.63 -4.99 17.76
C ASN A 33 3.92 -5.03 19.12
N GLY A 34 3.81 -6.22 19.73
CA GLY A 34 3.17 -6.42 21.02
C GLY A 34 1.73 -6.91 20.91
N GLN A 35 1.17 -7.26 22.06
CA GLN A 35 -0.22 -7.69 22.20
C GLN A 35 -0.74 -7.38 23.60
N LEU A 36 -2.06 -7.29 23.72
CA LEU A 36 -2.74 -7.21 25.01
C LEU A 36 -4.00 -8.06 24.99
N ILE A 37 -4.41 -8.51 26.17
CA ILE A 37 -5.66 -9.26 26.35
C ILE A 37 -6.64 -8.36 27.10
N PHE A 38 -7.83 -8.17 26.52
CA PHE A 38 -8.92 -7.42 27.12
C PHE A 38 -10.17 -8.31 27.17
N GLY A 39 -10.46 -8.86 28.35
CA GLY A 39 -11.49 -9.89 28.50
C GLY A 39 -11.19 -11.11 27.63
N PRO A 40 -12.14 -11.58 26.78
CA PRO A 40 -11.92 -12.72 25.89
C PRO A 40 -11.17 -12.35 24.60
N THR A 41 -10.76 -11.09 24.43
CA THR A 41 -10.20 -10.56 23.18
C THR A 41 -8.68 -10.46 23.27
N LEU A 42 -8.00 -11.01 22.27
CA LEU A 42 -6.59 -10.77 21.98
C LEU A 42 -6.49 -9.63 20.96
N ILE A 43 -5.79 -8.56 21.32
CA ILE A 43 -5.43 -7.46 20.41
C ILE A 43 -3.94 -7.58 20.09
N VAL A 44 -3.60 -7.64 18.81
CA VAL A 44 -2.23 -7.82 18.33
C VAL A 44 -1.82 -6.58 17.54
N GLY A 45 -0.72 -5.96 17.96
CA GLY A 45 -0.06 -4.87 17.23
C GLY A 45 0.94 -5.41 16.21
N LEU A 46 1.00 -4.75 15.06
CA LEU A 46 1.92 -5.03 13.96
C LEU A 46 2.52 -3.73 13.45
N LYS A 47 3.72 -3.81 12.87
CA LYS A 47 4.32 -2.69 12.15
C LYS A 47 4.99 -3.16 10.87
N VAL A 48 4.93 -2.35 9.83
CA VAL A 48 5.80 -2.49 8.65
C VAL A 48 7.06 -1.68 8.91
N VAL A 49 8.23 -2.31 8.97
CA VAL A 49 9.47 -1.62 9.37
C VAL A 49 10.00 -0.70 8.28
N ASN A 50 9.78 -1.05 7.01
CA ASN A 50 10.17 -0.25 5.84
C ASN A 50 9.04 0.67 5.37
N TRP A 51 8.22 1.18 6.29
CA TRP A 51 7.10 2.06 5.97
C TRP A 51 7.55 3.37 5.29
N SER A 52 8.77 3.84 5.58
CA SER A 52 9.34 5.07 5.01
C SER A 52 9.67 4.94 3.51
N ASP A 53 9.74 3.72 2.98
CA ASP A 53 10.05 3.47 1.57
C ASP A 53 8.83 3.70 0.66
N TYR A 54 7.64 3.83 1.24
CA TYR A 54 6.42 4.09 0.50
C TYR A 54 6.19 5.60 0.37
N SER A 55 6.00 6.09 -0.86
CA SER A 55 5.69 7.51 -1.03
C SER A 55 4.26 7.83 -0.54
N PRO A 56 4.05 9.02 0.06
CA PRO A 56 2.74 9.47 0.54
C PRO A 56 1.62 9.43 -0.51
N ALA A 57 1.94 9.54 -1.81
CA ALA A 57 0.95 9.45 -2.89
C ALA A 57 0.27 8.07 -3.01
N LEU A 58 0.79 7.04 -2.36
CA LEU A 58 0.12 5.74 -2.22
C LEU A 58 -0.99 5.75 -1.16
N PHE A 59 -1.03 6.75 -0.29
CA PHE A 59 -1.96 6.84 0.85
C PHE A 59 -2.94 8.00 0.74
N ALA A 60 -2.80 8.85 -0.28
CA ALA A 60 -3.72 9.92 -0.57
C ALA A 60 -5.16 9.42 -0.81
N ASP A 61 -6.11 10.24 -0.38
CA ASP A 61 -7.55 10.08 -0.64
C ASP A 61 -7.81 9.82 -2.12
N SER A 62 -8.68 8.85 -2.39
CA SER A 62 -8.96 8.39 -3.75
C SER A 62 -10.47 8.34 -4.05
N PRO A 63 -11.14 9.50 -4.14
CA PRO A 63 -12.60 9.57 -4.35
C PRO A 63 -13.08 9.00 -5.69
N LYS A 64 -12.16 8.75 -6.63
CA LYS A 64 -12.46 8.11 -7.92
C LYS A 64 -12.40 6.58 -7.88
N LEU A 65 -11.88 6.01 -6.80
CA LEU A 65 -11.87 4.56 -6.56
C LEU A 65 -13.12 4.17 -5.76
N PRO A 66 -13.57 2.90 -5.78
CA PRO A 66 -14.74 2.46 -5.02
C PRO A 66 -14.65 2.84 -3.52
N PRO A 67 -15.77 3.10 -2.83
CA PRO A 67 -15.71 3.45 -1.41
C PRO A 67 -15.24 2.28 -0.54
N CYS A 68 -14.75 2.60 0.67
CA CYS A 68 -14.62 1.63 1.75
C CYS A 68 -15.76 1.82 2.75
N GLY A 69 -16.82 1.00 2.64
CA GLY A 69 -18.04 1.21 3.42
C GLY A 69 -18.63 2.58 3.13
N LEU A 70 -18.74 3.43 4.16
CA LEU A 70 -19.22 4.81 4.05
C LEU A 70 -18.13 5.82 3.69
N ASN A 71 -16.85 5.44 3.69
CA ASN A 71 -15.75 6.32 3.29
C ASN A 71 -15.66 6.37 1.76
N THR A 72 -16.21 7.44 1.16
CA THR A 72 -16.19 7.68 -0.28
C THR A 72 -14.84 8.13 -0.83
N SER A 73 -13.92 8.54 0.04
CA SER A 73 -12.57 9.02 -0.30
C SER A 73 -11.47 8.12 0.24
N ALA A 74 -11.76 6.83 0.45
CA ALA A 74 -10.83 5.86 1.03
C ALA A 74 -9.45 5.89 0.37
N SER A 75 -8.41 5.63 1.18
CA SER A 75 -7.02 5.65 0.77
C SER A 75 -6.77 4.81 -0.50
N ARG A 76 -5.85 5.29 -1.35
CA ARG A 76 -5.41 4.56 -2.55
C ARG A 76 -4.88 3.16 -2.22
N THR A 77 -4.18 3.02 -1.10
CA THR A 77 -3.61 1.73 -0.67
C THR A 77 -4.39 1.16 0.49
N TRP A 78 -4.80 -0.10 0.36
CA TRP A 78 -5.40 -0.86 1.46
C TRP A 78 -4.41 -1.85 2.03
N VAL A 79 -4.62 -2.19 3.31
CA VAL A 79 -3.90 -3.25 4.02
C VAL A 79 -4.89 -4.33 4.40
N ASP A 80 -4.61 -5.59 4.04
CA ASP A 80 -5.37 -6.72 4.57
C ASP A 80 -4.46 -7.61 5.41
N ILE A 81 -4.93 -8.00 6.59
CA ILE A 81 -4.21 -8.89 7.52
C ILE A 81 -4.80 -10.28 7.41
N TYR A 82 -3.95 -11.29 7.26
CA TYR A 82 -4.35 -12.69 7.13
C TYR A 82 -3.66 -13.58 8.15
N ASN A 83 -4.32 -14.65 8.56
CA ASN A 83 -3.69 -15.73 9.30
C ASN A 83 -2.92 -16.71 8.37
N ALA A 84 -2.23 -17.69 8.96
CA ALA A 84 -1.49 -18.73 8.22
C ALA A 84 -2.33 -19.53 7.21
N ARG A 85 -3.65 -19.62 7.43
CA ARG A 85 -4.61 -20.32 6.57
C ARG A 85 -5.19 -19.42 5.47
N LYS A 86 -4.65 -18.21 5.30
CA LYS A 86 -5.12 -17.18 4.35
C LYS A 86 -6.55 -16.69 4.62
N GLN A 87 -7.05 -16.86 5.84
CA GLN A 87 -8.31 -16.24 6.26
C GLN A 87 -8.02 -14.79 6.65
N LYS A 88 -8.79 -13.85 6.09
CA LYS A 88 -8.67 -12.43 6.41
C LYS A 88 -9.14 -12.20 7.86
N LEU A 89 -8.28 -11.57 8.65
CA LEU A 89 -8.54 -11.23 10.05
C LEU A 89 -9.07 -9.80 10.18
N TYR A 90 -8.49 -8.86 9.42
CA TYR A 90 -8.85 -7.45 9.46
C TYR A 90 -8.35 -6.74 8.19
N GLY A 91 -8.78 -5.50 7.99
CA GLY A 91 -8.24 -4.66 6.93
C GLY A 91 -8.35 -3.17 7.24
N PHE A 92 -7.39 -2.39 6.74
CA PHE A 92 -7.34 -0.94 6.81
C PHE A 92 -7.53 -0.37 5.42
N CYS A 93 -8.46 0.58 5.29
CA CYS A 93 -8.73 1.27 4.04
C CYS A 93 -8.64 2.80 4.15
N ASP A 94 -8.26 3.29 5.32
CA ASP A 94 -8.24 4.71 5.67
C ASP A 94 -6.91 5.07 6.34
N LEU A 95 -5.80 4.69 5.68
CA LEU A 95 -4.46 5.10 6.09
C LEU A 95 -4.06 6.30 5.23
N GLY A 96 -3.90 7.47 5.85
CA GLY A 96 -3.62 8.73 5.16
C GLY A 96 -2.12 9.00 4.96
N ASP A 97 -1.26 8.32 5.71
CA ASP A 97 0.19 8.50 5.66
C ASP A 97 0.94 7.14 5.73
N PRO A 98 2.09 6.99 5.03
CA PRO A 98 2.91 5.78 5.14
C PRO A 98 3.26 5.40 6.58
N SER A 99 3.49 6.37 7.47
CA SER A 99 3.82 6.12 8.88
C SER A 99 2.71 5.38 9.64
N ASN A 100 1.44 5.43 9.18
CA ASN A 100 0.36 4.66 9.78
C ASN A 100 0.57 3.13 9.64
N LEU A 101 1.39 2.68 8.68
CA LEU A 101 1.81 1.27 8.58
C LEU A 101 2.62 0.80 9.79
N SER A 102 3.11 1.71 10.64
CA SER A 102 3.80 1.37 11.89
C SER A 102 2.85 1.08 13.06
N GLN A 103 1.53 1.29 12.88
CA GLN A 103 0.51 1.22 13.92
C GLN A 103 -0.66 0.31 13.52
N LEU A 104 -0.36 -0.76 12.78
CA LEU A 104 -1.36 -1.74 12.36
C LEU A 104 -1.76 -2.61 13.53
N TRP A 105 -2.99 -3.12 13.52
CA TRP A 105 -3.48 -4.01 14.55
C TRP A 105 -4.65 -4.86 14.06
N PHE A 106 -4.95 -5.92 14.80
CA PHE A 106 -6.19 -6.67 14.66
C PHE A 106 -6.62 -7.23 16.01
N SER A 107 -7.90 -7.59 16.12
CA SER A 107 -8.47 -8.23 17.31
C SER A 107 -9.14 -9.54 16.95
N VAL A 108 -8.93 -10.57 17.76
CA VAL A 108 -9.59 -11.89 17.64
C VAL A 108 -9.98 -12.40 19.03
N PRO A 109 -10.94 -13.33 19.15
CA PRO A 109 -11.09 -14.10 20.37
C PRO A 109 -9.78 -14.81 20.73
N ILE A 110 -9.39 -14.84 22.01
CA ILE A 110 -8.16 -15.50 22.45
C ILE A 110 -8.13 -17.00 22.09
N SER A 111 -9.30 -17.65 22.06
CA SER A 111 -9.49 -19.04 21.60
C SER A 111 -9.17 -19.25 20.11
N HIS A 112 -9.10 -18.17 19.33
CA HIS A 112 -8.81 -18.16 17.90
C HIS A 112 -7.45 -17.50 17.58
N ARG A 113 -6.53 -17.47 18.56
CA ARG A 113 -5.18 -16.92 18.36
C ARG A 113 -4.51 -17.52 17.10
N PRO A 114 -4.11 -16.69 16.12
CA PRO A 114 -3.35 -17.19 14.97
C PRO A 114 -1.91 -17.50 15.39
N ARG A 115 -1.32 -18.60 14.88
CA ARG A 115 0.10 -18.90 15.10
C ARG A 115 1.04 -17.94 14.38
N SER A 116 0.59 -17.42 13.23
CA SER A 116 1.33 -16.44 12.44
C SER A 116 0.38 -15.64 11.57
N VAL A 117 0.80 -14.44 11.20
CA VAL A 117 0.08 -13.56 10.29
C VAL A 117 0.99 -13.05 9.17
N PHE A 118 0.38 -12.54 8.12
CA PHE A 118 1.03 -11.75 7.07
C PHE A 118 0.05 -10.68 6.59
N ILE A 119 0.56 -9.67 5.88
CA ILE A 119 -0.29 -8.65 5.26
C ILE A 119 -0.17 -8.67 3.74
N THR A 120 -1.19 -8.12 3.09
CA THR A 120 -1.06 -7.61 1.73
C THR A 120 -1.21 -6.10 1.73
N LEU A 121 -0.40 -5.43 0.90
CA LEU A 121 -0.64 -4.05 0.49
C LEU A 121 -1.21 -4.06 -0.92
N ILE A 122 -2.31 -3.33 -1.10
CA ILE A 122 -3.09 -3.31 -2.34
C ILE A 122 -3.10 -1.86 -2.86
N ASP A 123 -2.30 -1.56 -3.88
CA ASP A 123 -2.42 -0.31 -4.64
C ASP A 123 -3.60 -0.45 -5.60
N ARG A 124 -4.73 0.16 -5.22
CA ARG A 124 -6.02 -0.02 -5.90
C ARG A 124 -6.06 0.66 -7.26
N LEU A 125 -5.32 1.76 -7.41
CA LEU A 125 -5.27 2.52 -8.66
C LEU A 125 -4.50 1.75 -9.73
N GLN A 126 -3.34 1.20 -9.37
CA GLN A 126 -2.50 0.45 -10.31
C GLN A 126 -2.74 -1.07 -10.28
N ARG A 127 -3.68 -1.53 -9.44
CA ARG A 127 -4.03 -2.95 -9.25
C ARG A 127 -2.83 -3.83 -8.89
N ARG A 128 -1.92 -3.30 -8.09
CA ARG A 128 -0.73 -4.03 -7.61
C ARG A 128 -1.00 -4.59 -6.22
N ILE A 129 -0.57 -5.82 -5.99
CA ILE A 129 -0.66 -6.47 -4.68
C ILE A 129 0.72 -7.00 -4.31
N VAL A 130 1.20 -6.65 -3.12
CA VAL A 130 2.45 -7.18 -2.56
C VAL A 130 2.18 -7.82 -1.20
N VAL A 131 2.85 -8.94 -0.94
CA VAL A 131 2.65 -9.77 0.26
C VAL A 131 3.86 -9.65 1.17
N SER A 132 3.67 -9.47 2.48
CA SER A 132 4.78 -9.39 3.43
C SER A 132 5.51 -10.72 3.65
N ASN A 133 6.56 -10.71 4.47
CA ASN A 133 6.98 -11.90 5.22
C ASN A 133 5.88 -12.34 6.20
N LYS A 134 5.94 -13.61 6.64
CA LYS A 134 5.11 -14.10 7.74
C LYS A 134 5.77 -13.75 9.08
N VAL A 135 4.94 -13.49 10.09
CA VAL A 135 5.37 -13.15 11.44
C VAL A 135 4.64 -14.05 12.43
N ALA A 136 5.38 -14.64 13.37
CA ALA A 136 4.79 -15.43 14.44
C ALA A 136 4.11 -14.53 15.49
N ILE A 137 2.99 -15.00 16.05
CA ILE A 137 2.30 -14.33 17.16
C ILE A 137 2.56 -15.17 18.43
N PRO A 138 3.33 -14.64 19.41
CA PRO A 138 3.66 -15.35 20.65
C PRO A 138 2.45 -15.63 21.56
#